data_AF-A0A401SXH6-F1
#
_entry.id   AF-A0A401SXH6-F1
#
_cell.length_a   1.000
_cell.length_b   1.000
_cell.length_c   1.000
_cell.angle_alpha   90.00
_cell.angle_beta   90.00
_cell.angle_gamma   90.00
#
_symmetry.space_group_name_H-M   'P 1'
#
loop_
_entity.id
_entity.type
_entity.pdbx_description
1 polymer ?
#
loop_
_entity_poly.entity_id
_entity_poly.type
_entity_poly.pdbx_seq_one_letter_code
_entity_poly.pdbx_strand_id
1 'polypeptide(L)'
;MKVAKKLRNSANERFSNEWLHCVMSPTQYLMLELGLLMACPVITICALSTTPSSNRDWETWKTIHGKKYNSKKTEALRKGIWLQNLKKIKEHNEQQNSTFMMVMNSFGDLTRKEFAELFHIDERKAVPVNNQTREPMKARHFYRIPVSVDWRTAGYVTPPKNQGQCNSCWAFSATGVLEGQLFKKTGKLITLSEQNLIDCSRSHGAFGCNGGWSLNAFEYVYENGGIEAESTYAYTAKEGKSCKYNTSESVVSVSSYKTLPYGDEEALTRAVAEIGPIAVVIDAGLESWQFYSSGEDSTSFPANHDISNCNRQSDFNRCFKWHLGGGSMGPY
;
A
#
# COMPACT_ATOMS: atom_id res chain seq x y z
N MET A 1 6.26 -21.87 25.46
CA MET A 1 6.81 -23.25 25.33
C MET A 1 5.71 -24.26 25.61
N LYS A 2 5.54 -25.24 24.72
CA LYS A 2 4.65 -26.43 24.80
C LYS A 2 3.13 -26.21 24.76
N VAL A 3 2.56 -25.89 23.58
CA VAL A 3 1.33 -26.53 23.00
C VAL A 3 1.25 -26.19 21.49
N ALA A 4 2.23 -26.59 20.67
CA ALA A 4 2.16 -26.42 19.22
C ALA A 4 3.01 -27.47 18.48
N LYS A 5 2.84 -28.76 18.83
CA LYS A 5 3.60 -29.85 18.21
C LYS A 5 2.73 -31.05 17.81
N LYS A 6 1.45 -30.86 17.46
CA LYS A 6 0.58 -31.99 17.07
C LYS A 6 -0.40 -31.74 15.93
N LEU A 7 -0.03 -30.96 14.91
CA LEU A 7 -0.75 -30.88 13.63
C LEU A 7 0.20 -30.71 12.42
N ARG A 8 1.36 -31.40 12.40
CA ARG A 8 2.30 -31.36 11.25
C ARG A 8 2.44 -32.67 10.47
N ASN A 9 1.56 -33.65 10.70
CA ASN A 9 1.62 -34.96 10.04
C ASN A 9 0.27 -35.38 9.43
N SER A 10 -0.24 -34.62 8.45
CA SER A 10 -1.31 -35.13 7.55
C SER A 10 -1.46 -34.40 6.21
N ALA A 11 -0.45 -33.66 5.74
CA ALA A 11 -0.50 -32.98 4.43
C ALA A 11 0.78 -33.21 3.60
N ASN A 12 1.39 -34.38 3.76
CA ASN A 12 2.56 -34.79 3.00
C ASN A 12 2.27 -36.16 2.36
N GLU A 13 1.17 -36.24 1.60
CA GLU A 13 0.82 -37.40 0.76
C GLU A 13 -0.42 -37.03 -0.09
N ARG A 14 -0.17 -36.29 -1.18
CA ARG A 14 -0.96 -36.18 -2.42
C ARG A 14 -0.52 -34.91 -3.12
N PHE A 15 0.38 -35.06 -4.07
CA PHE A 15 0.48 -34.31 -5.34
C PHE A 15 1.81 -34.73 -5.98
N SER A 16 1.90 -36.02 -6.26
CA SER A 16 2.79 -36.59 -7.24
C SER A 16 1.93 -36.95 -8.45
N ASN A 17 2.38 -36.53 -9.63
CA ASN A 17 2.08 -37.06 -10.94
C ASN A 17 1.01 -36.34 -11.78
N GLU A 18 1.44 -36.10 -13.02
CA GLU A 18 0.67 -35.91 -14.25
C GLU A 18 0.08 -34.51 -14.46
N TRP A 19 0.67 -33.74 -15.38
CA TRP A 19 0.04 -33.28 -16.63
C TRP A 19 1.06 -32.50 -17.47
N LEU A 20 1.84 -33.24 -18.26
CA LEU A 20 2.39 -32.81 -19.54
C LEU A 20 2.29 -34.06 -20.41
N HIS A 21 1.48 -34.03 -21.47
CA HIS A 21 1.87 -34.53 -22.80
C HIS A 21 0.81 -34.16 -23.83
N CYS A 22 1.29 -33.39 -24.81
CA CYS A 22 0.65 -33.07 -26.06
C CYS A 22 0.56 -34.33 -26.92
N VAL A 23 -0.57 -34.50 -27.62
CA VAL A 23 -0.83 -35.59 -28.57
C VAL A 23 -0.07 -35.33 -29.86
N MET A 24 0.80 -36.26 -30.28
CA MET A 24 1.20 -36.42 -31.68
C MET A 24 1.24 -37.92 -32.03
N SER A 25 0.73 -38.25 -33.22
CA SER A 25 0.32 -39.57 -33.69
C SER A 25 1.47 -40.53 -34.06
N PRO A 26 1.22 -41.85 -34.12
CA PRO A 26 2.25 -42.88 -34.25
C PRO A 26 2.43 -43.38 -35.69
N THR A 27 3.64 -43.30 -36.23
CA THR A 27 4.07 -44.16 -37.35
C THR A 27 5.55 -44.51 -37.24
N GLN A 28 5.78 -45.77 -36.87
CA GLN A 28 6.84 -46.68 -37.36
C GLN A 28 8.32 -46.27 -37.15
N TYR A 29 9.06 -47.03 -36.34
CA TYR A 29 9.96 -48.10 -36.80
C TYR A 29 10.85 -48.59 -35.65
N LEU A 30 10.71 -49.88 -35.35
CA LEU A 30 11.64 -50.73 -34.62
C LEU A 30 12.88 -50.94 -35.51
N MET A 31 14.09 -50.95 -34.94
CA MET A 31 15.15 -51.96 -35.13
C MET A 31 16.50 -51.40 -34.64
N LEU A 32 17.09 -52.17 -33.72
CA LEU A 32 18.37 -51.99 -33.07
C LEU A 32 19.51 -52.59 -33.92
N GLU A 33 20.76 -52.22 -33.57
CA GLU A 33 22.05 -52.91 -33.78
C GLU A 33 23.04 -52.37 -34.87
N LEU A 34 24.19 -51.93 -34.32
CA LEU A 34 25.59 -52.09 -34.78
C LEU A 34 26.20 -51.15 -35.84
N GLY A 35 26.92 -50.13 -35.32
CA GLY A 35 28.38 -50.00 -35.47
C GLY A 35 28.98 -49.51 -36.79
N LEU A 36 29.55 -48.30 -36.79
CA LEU A 36 30.92 -48.03 -37.25
C LEU A 36 31.35 -46.57 -36.96
N LEU A 37 32.57 -46.45 -36.44
CA LEU A 37 33.35 -45.22 -36.23
C LEU A 37 33.43 -44.38 -37.51
N MET A 38 33.53 -43.05 -37.37
CA MET A 38 34.54 -42.19 -38.04
C MET A 38 34.33 -40.69 -37.69
N ALA A 39 35.26 -40.16 -36.89
CA ALA A 39 35.86 -38.81 -36.86
C ALA A 39 35.04 -37.49 -36.94
N CYS A 40 35.41 -36.60 -35.99
CA CYS A 40 35.55 -35.13 -36.10
C CYS A 40 34.33 -34.22 -35.87
N PRO A 41 34.49 -33.04 -35.22
CA PRO A 41 35.37 -32.64 -34.13
C PRO A 41 34.59 -32.15 -32.90
N VAL A 42 35.30 -31.96 -31.79
CA VAL A 42 34.83 -31.30 -30.56
C VAL A 42 34.26 -29.91 -30.90
N ILE A 43 32.94 -29.83 -31.07
CA ILE A 43 32.25 -28.55 -30.88
C ILE A 43 32.17 -28.39 -29.38
N THR A 44 33.14 -27.66 -28.83
CA THR A 44 32.97 -26.98 -27.55
C THR A 44 31.70 -26.16 -27.71
N ILE A 45 30.57 -26.70 -27.26
CA ILE A 45 29.40 -25.90 -26.93
C ILE A 45 29.92 -25.04 -25.78
N CYS A 46 30.47 -23.89 -26.13
CA CYS A 46 30.54 -22.78 -25.22
C CYS A 46 29.10 -22.65 -24.75
N ALA A 47 28.84 -23.05 -23.52
CA ALA A 47 27.63 -22.68 -22.83
C ALA A 47 27.63 -21.16 -22.91
N LEU A 48 26.94 -20.63 -23.92
CA LEU A 48 26.41 -19.29 -23.87
C LEU A 48 25.58 -19.35 -22.60
N SER A 49 26.19 -18.87 -21.52
CA SER A 49 25.50 -18.33 -20.38
C SER A 49 24.66 -17.20 -20.93
N THR A 50 23.55 -17.58 -21.55
CA THR A 50 22.48 -16.69 -21.92
C THR A 50 22.04 -16.11 -20.58
N THR A 51 22.54 -14.91 -20.30
CA THR A 51 21.89 -13.95 -19.42
C THR A 51 21.09 -12.95 -20.28
N PRO A 52 20.04 -13.34 -21.03
CA PRO A 52 18.96 -12.43 -21.33
C PRO A 52 18.11 -12.38 -20.05
N SER A 53 17.89 -11.23 -19.41
CA SER A 53 16.93 -10.27 -19.96
C SER A 53 17.01 -8.87 -19.34
N SER A 54 18.13 -8.41 -18.77
CA SER A 54 18.18 -7.07 -18.11
C SER A 54 17.79 -5.90 -19.03
N ASN A 55 18.19 -5.96 -20.31
CA ASN A 55 17.90 -4.87 -21.25
C ASN A 55 16.46 -4.89 -21.75
N ARG A 56 15.93 -6.06 -22.12
CA ARG A 56 14.56 -6.17 -22.65
C ARG A 56 13.52 -5.88 -21.57
N ASP A 57 13.77 -6.36 -20.34
CA ASP A 57 12.87 -6.14 -19.22
C ASP A 57 12.87 -4.66 -18.80
N TRP A 58 14.04 -4.01 -18.84
CA TRP A 58 14.15 -2.56 -18.61
C TRP A 58 13.35 -1.75 -19.62
N GLU A 59 13.49 -2.03 -20.92
CA GLU A 59 12.73 -1.32 -21.96
C GLU A 59 11.23 -1.54 -21.79
N THR A 60 10.81 -2.79 -21.53
CA THR A 60 9.40 -3.14 -21.30
C THR A 60 8.83 -2.40 -20.08
N TRP A 61 9.56 -2.40 -18.97
CA TRP A 61 9.17 -1.70 -17.75
C TRP A 61 9.06 -0.19 -17.97
N LYS A 62 10.02 0.43 -18.67
CA LYS A 62 9.94 1.86 -19.01
C LYS A 62 8.70 2.18 -19.84
N THR A 63 8.37 1.34 -20.82
CA THR A 63 7.19 1.52 -21.67
C THR A 63 5.91 1.41 -20.84
N ILE A 64 5.77 0.37 -20.02
CA ILE A 64 4.59 0.16 -19.15
C ILE A 64 4.37 1.34 -18.20
N HIS A 65 5.44 1.90 -17.64
CA HIS A 65 5.37 2.98 -16.65
C HIS A 65 5.61 4.38 -17.24
N GLY A 66 5.64 4.52 -18.57
CA GLY A 66 5.80 5.81 -19.24
C GLY A 66 7.09 6.56 -18.91
N LYS A 67 8.18 5.86 -18.58
CA LYS A 67 9.42 6.46 -18.08
C LYS A 67 10.22 7.10 -19.21
N LYS A 68 10.64 8.35 -18.98
CA LYS A 68 11.46 9.14 -19.91
C LYS A 68 12.59 9.81 -19.13
N TYR A 69 13.79 9.84 -19.72
CA TYR A 69 14.98 10.40 -19.09
C TYR A 69 15.66 11.42 -19.99
N ASN A 70 16.16 12.51 -19.39
CA ASN A 70 16.70 13.65 -20.13
C ASN A 70 18.07 13.38 -20.77
N SER A 71 18.75 12.29 -20.38
CA SER A 71 20.05 11.92 -20.94
C SER A 71 20.31 10.42 -20.83
N LYS A 72 21.14 9.89 -21.74
CA LYS A 72 21.63 8.50 -21.67
C LYS A 72 22.36 8.20 -20.36
N LYS A 73 23.05 9.18 -19.78
CA LYS A 73 23.73 9.06 -18.48
C LYS A 73 22.72 8.87 -17.35
N THR A 74 21.66 9.68 -17.32
CA THR A 74 20.58 9.56 -16.34
C THR A 74 19.86 8.23 -16.50
N GLU A 75 19.59 7.81 -17.72
CA GLU A 75 18.96 6.51 -17.99
C GLU A 75 19.82 5.33 -17.51
N ALA A 76 21.13 5.36 -17.79
CA ALA A 76 22.05 4.31 -17.33
C ALA A 76 22.08 4.23 -15.79
N LEU A 77 22.09 5.38 -15.10
CA LEU A 77 21.98 5.44 -13.64
C LEU A 77 20.66 4.81 -13.14
N ARG A 78 19.53 5.22 -13.72
CA ARG A 78 18.18 4.75 -13.35
C ARG A 78 18.02 3.24 -13.56
N LYS A 79 18.58 2.73 -14.65
CA LYS A 79 18.66 1.29 -14.92
C LYS A 79 19.50 0.54 -13.89
N GLY A 80 20.63 1.11 -13.46
CA GLY A 80 21.45 0.54 -12.39
C GLY A 80 20.67 0.40 -11.08
N ILE A 81 19.92 1.44 -10.70
CA ILE A 81 19.02 1.42 -9.53
C ILE A 81 17.93 0.36 -9.69
N TRP A 82 17.29 0.31 -10.86
CA TRP A 82 16.27 -0.70 -11.18
C TRP A 82 16.78 -2.14 -11.06
N LEU A 83 18.01 -2.41 -11.51
CA LEU A 83 18.63 -3.73 -11.35
C LEU A 83 18.89 -4.09 -9.89
N GLN A 84 19.34 -3.13 -9.08
CA GLN A 84 19.53 -3.34 -7.65
C GLN A 84 18.19 -3.65 -6.96
N ASN A 85 17.14 -2.91 -7.28
CA ASN A 85 15.82 -3.13 -6.72
C ASN A 85 15.21 -4.47 -7.20
N LEU A 86 15.41 -4.85 -8.46
CA LEU A 86 14.99 -6.15 -8.97
C LEU A 86 15.67 -7.30 -8.21
N LYS A 87 16.96 -7.16 -7.92
CA LYS A 87 17.70 -8.14 -7.11
C LYS A 87 17.09 -8.25 -5.71
N LYS A 88 16.85 -7.13 -5.03
CA LYS A 88 16.23 -7.11 -3.69
C LYS A 88 14.85 -7.78 -3.67
N ILE A 89 14.01 -7.49 -4.66
CA ILE A 89 12.68 -8.10 -4.78
C ILE A 89 12.77 -9.63 -4.92
N LYS A 90 13.71 -10.11 -5.75
CA LYS A 90 13.94 -11.56 -5.90
C LYS A 90 14.42 -12.19 -4.60
N GLU A 91 15.43 -11.60 -3.98
CA GLU A 91 15.98 -12.08 -2.70
C GLU A 91 14.92 -12.13 -1.59
N HIS A 92 14.01 -11.14 -1.53
CA HIS A 92 12.88 -11.15 -0.60
C HIS A 92 11.89 -12.27 -0.89
N ASN A 93 11.45 -12.40 -2.15
CA ASN A 93 10.45 -13.38 -2.55
C ASN A 93 10.95 -14.84 -2.50
N GLU A 94 12.27 -15.05 -2.47
CA GLU A 94 12.89 -16.38 -2.29
C GLU A 94 12.95 -16.80 -0.80
N GLN A 95 12.66 -15.91 0.15
CA GLN A 95 12.65 -16.24 1.58
C GLN A 95 11.43 -17.09 1.95
N GLN A 96 11.66 -18.30 2.45
CA GLN A 96 10.59 -19.23 2.86
C GLN A 96 9.68 -18.72 3.98
N ASN A 97 10.16 -17.76 4.78
CA ASN A 97 9.44 -17.22 5.94
C ASN A 97 8.80 -15.86 5.68
N SER A 98 8.87 -15.34 4.44
CA SER A 98 8.21 -14.06 4.14
C SER A 98 6.70 -14.24 4.13
N THR A 99 6.00 -13.39 4.88
CA THR A 99 4.53 -13.33 4.93
C THR A 99 3.95 -12.43 3.84
N PHE A 100 4.79 -11.77 3.05
CA PHE A 100 4.40 -10.87 1.97
C PHE A 100 5.32 -10.97 0.75
N MET A 101 4.80 -10.49 -0.38
CA MET A 101 5.48 -10.48 -1.67
C MET A 101 5.77 -9.07 -2.10
N MET A 102 6.92 -8.88 -2.73
CA MET A 102 7.29 -7.66 -3.41
C MET A 102 7.16 -7.80 -4.92
N VAL A 103 6.86 -6.71 -5.61
CA VAL A 103 6.83 -6.66 -7.08
C VAL A 103 7.47 -5.39 -7.60
N MET A 104 8.08 -5.50 -8.79
CA MET A 104 8.59 -4.33 -9.48
C MET A 104 7.42 -3.40 -9.86
N ASN A 105 7.51 -2.14 -9.46
CA ASN A 105 6.48 -1.12 -9.69
C ASN A 105 7.06 0.12 -10.37
N SER A 106 6.25 1.18 -10.50
CA SER A 106 6.66 2.45 -11.13
C SER A 106 7.79 3.16 -10.38
N PHE A 107 8.11 2.77 -9.16
CA PHE A 107 9.20 3.32 -8.34
C PHE A 107 10.49 2.49 -8.44
N GLY A 108 10.52 1.50 -9.34
CA GLY A 108 11.68 0.64 -9.56
C GLY A 108 12.99 1.36 -9.82
N ASP A 109 12.95 2.55 -10.43
CA ASP A 109 14.12 3.36 -10.75
C ASP A 109 14.50 4.39 -9.67
N LEU A 110 13.85 4.34 -8.51
CA LEU A 110 14.15 5.20 -7.35
C LEU A 110 14.92 4.42 -6.30
N THR A 111 15.92 5.07 -5.71
CA THR A 111 16.52 4.61 -4.46
C THR A 111 15.54 4.77 -3.29
N ARG A 112 15.77 4.06 -2.17
CA ARG A 112 14.99 4.25 -0.93
C ARG A 112 14.92 5.72 -0.51
N LYS A 113 16.06 6.42 -0.60
CA LYS A 113 16.13 7.84 -0.26
C LYS A 113 15.29 8.69 -1.21
N GLU A 114 15.38 8.48 -2.51
CA GLU A 114 14.56 9.22 -3.48
C GLU A 114 13.07 8.89 -3.35
N PHE A 115 12.71 7.65 -3.02
CA PHE A 115 11.34 7.25 -2.72
C PHE A 115 10.83 7.95 -1.45
N ALA A 116 11.62 7.91 -0.37
CA ALA A 116 11.31 8.61 0.87
C ALA A 116 11.23 10.13 0.67
N GLU A 117 12.08 10.73 -0.15
CA GLU A 117 12.00 12.15 -0.51
C GLU A 117 10.76 12.46 -1.37
N LEU A 118 10.41 11.59 -2.32
CA LEU A 118 9.25 11.77 -3.20
C LEU A 118 7.92 11.71 -2.43
N PHE A 119 7.84 10.82 -1.43
CA PHE A 119 6.68 10.67 -0.56
C PHE A 119 6.83 11.38 0.79
N HIS A 120 7.94 12.10 0.94
CA HIS A 120 8.35 12.88 2.11
C HIS A 120 8.12 12.14 3.43
N ILE A 121 8.58 10.90 3.43
CA ILE A 121 8.59 10.00 4.57
C ILE A 121 9.69 10.50 5.51
N ASP A 122 9.29 11.20 6.57
CA ASP A 122 10.21 11.74 7.56
C ASP A 122 10.43 10.71 8.67
N GLU A 123 11.50 9.91 8.54
CA GLU A 123 11.91 8.92 9.52
C GLU A 123 12.17 9.50 10.94
N ARG A 124 12.21 10.83 11.09
CA ARG A 124 12.55 11.52 12.35
C ARG A 124 11.37 12.24 13.00
N LYS A 125 10.20 12.34 12.36
CA LYS A 125 9.02 12.96 12.96
C LYS A 125 8.28 11.96 13.83
N ALA A 126 8.50 12.06 15.14
CA ALA A 126 7.63 11.41 16.11
C ALA A 126 6.20 11.95 15.95
N VAL A 127 5.21 11.05 15.91
CA VAL A 127 3.80 11.43 16.07
C VAL A 127 3.68 12.20 17.39
N PRO A 128 3.11 13.42 17.40
CA PRO A 128 2.77 14.07 18.64
C PRO A 128 1.79 13.16 19.36
N VAL A 129 2.25 12.49 20.41
CA VAL A 129 1.38 11.79 21.36
C VAL A 129 0.71 12.90 22.16
N ASN A 130 -0.32 13.50 21.57
CA ASN A 130 -1.06 14.54 22.24
C ASN A 130 -1.94 13.88 23.31
N ASN A 131 -1.45 13.85 24.54
CA ASN A 131 -2.24 13.50 25.73
C ASN A 131 -3.40 14.48 25.98
N GLN A 132 -3.58 15.53 25.18
CA GLN A 132 -4.60 16.57 25.35
C GLN A 132 -5.82 16.43 24.43
N THR A 133 -6.31 15.22 24.20
CA THR A 133 -7.68 15.08 23.64
C THR A 133 -8.67 14.74 24.74
N ARG A 134 -9.80 15.45 24.72
CA ARG A 134 -10.95 15.31 25.62
C ARG A 134 -11.34 13.84 25.74
N GLU A 135 -10.99 13.22 26.87
CA GLU A 135 -11.25 11.84 27.27
C GLU A 135 -11.04 10.79 26.16
N PRO A 136 -9.93 10.02 26.18
CA PRO A 136 -9.75 8.90 25.26
C PRO A 136 -10.99 8.00 25.30
N MET A 137 -11.41 7.51 24.13
CA MET A 137 -12.64 6.74 24.04
C MET A 137 -12.53 5.52 24.95
N LYS A 138 -13.26 5.53 26.07
CA LYS A 138 -13.26 4.42 27.02
C LYS A 138 -13.79 3.18 26.30
N ALA A 139 -12.95 2.16 26.30
CA ALA A 139 -13.23 0.80 25.90
C ALA A 139 -14.57 0.34 26.48
N ARG A 140 -15.66 0.39 25.71
CA ARG A 140 -16.91 -0.30 26.10
C ARG A 140 -16.69 -1.80 25.91
N HIS A 141 -17.07 -2.59 26.92
CA HIS A 141 -17.04 -4.04 26.86
C HIS A 141 -18.24 -4.50 26.03
N PHE A 142 -18.00 -4.88 24.78
CA PHE A 142 -19.04 -5.41 23.88
C PHE A 142 -18.71 -6.83 23.47
N TYR A 143 -19.71 -7.70 23.54
CA TYR A 143 -19.52 -9.15 23.53
C TYR A 143 -19.35 -9.77 22.13
N ARG A 144 -19.48 -9.01 21.03
CA ARG A 144 -19.44 -9.56 19.66
C ARG A 144 -18.88 -8.56 18.64
N ILE A 145 -17.57 -8.58 18.46
CA ILE A 145 -16.89 -7.96 17.32
C ILE A 145 -16.99 -8.94 16.13
N PRO A 146 -17.39 -8.50 14.92
CA PRO A 146 -17.40 -9.34 13.73
C PRO A 146 -15.98 -9.86 13.42
N VAL A 147 -15.85 -11.09 12.90
CA VAL A 147 -14.55 -11.70 12.58
C VAL A 147 -13.76 -10.92 11.53
N SER A 148 -14.45 -10.22 10.63
CA SER A 148 -13.83 -9.35 9.63
C SER A 148 -14.77 -8.22 9.25
N VAL A 149 -14.18 -7.08 8.90
CA VAL A 149 -14.90 -5.91 8.39
C VAL A 149 -14.20 -5.40 7.14
N ASP A 150 -14.99 -5.11 6.11
CA ASP A 150 -14.53 -4.48 4.89
C ASP A 150 -15.46 -3.33 4.53
N TRP A 151 -15.01 -2.11 4.83
CA TRP A 151 -15.83 -0.91 4.63
C TRP A 151 -16.02 -0.55 3.16
N ARG A 152 -15.21 -1.12 2.26
CA ARG A 152 -15.26 -0.84 0.81
C ARG A 152 -16.46 -1.54 0.18
N THR A 153 -16.70 -2.79 0.54
CA THR A 153 -17.89 -3.55 0.10
C THR A 153 -19.17 -3.03 0.75
N ALA A 154 -19.05 -2.35 1.91
CA ALA A 154 -20.15 -1.70 2.60
C ALA A 154 -20.49 -0.28 2.05
N GLY A 155 -19.71 0.26 1.10
CA GLY A 155 -19.97 1.55 0.46
C GLY A 155 -19.42 2.79 1.19
N TYR A 156 -18.57 2.62 2.20
CA TYR A 156 -18.06 3.72 3.03
C TYR A 156 -16.80 4.39 2.45
N VAL A 157 -16.21 3.84 1.39
CA VAL A 157 -14.88 4.24 0.91
C VAL A 157 -14.96 4.69 -0.55
N THR A 158 -14.46 5.89 -0.82
CA THR A 158 -14.32 6.43 -2.18
C THR A 158 -13.22 5.71 -2.97
N PRO A 159 -13.18 5.83 -4.31
CA PRO A 159 -12.06 5.30 -5.09
C PRO A 159 -10.71 5.86 -4.61
N PRO A 160 -9.62 5.08 -4.74
CA PRO A 160 -8.29 5.55 -4.37
C PRO A 160 -7.92 6.85 -5.07
N LYS A 161 -7.28 7.75 -4.33
CA LYS A 161 -6.82 9.06 -4.80
C LYS A 161 -5.28 9.10 -4.87
N ASN A 162 -4.71 10.22 -5.34
CA ASN A 162 -3.27 10.36 -5.53
C ASN A 162 -2.78 11.74 -5.04
N GLN A 163 -1.97 11.75 -3.98
CA GLN A 163 -1.38 12.98 -3.41
C GLN A 163 -0.28 13.63 -4.27
N GLY A 164 0.18 12.98 -5.33
CA GLY A 164 1.28 13.47 -6.14
C GLY A 164 2.53 13.78 -5.31
N GLN A 165 3.12 14.96 -5.53
CA GLN A 165 4.37 15.40 -4.88
C GLN A 165 4.13 16.33 -3.67
N CYS A 166 2.92 16.32 -3.10
CA CYS A 166 2.53 17.17 -1.97
C CYS A 166 2.35 16.32 -0.69
N ASN A 167 2.83 16.80 0.47
CA ASN A 167 2.78 16.05 1.75
C ASN A 167 1.43 16.18 2.42
N SER A 168 0.44 15.68 1.70
CA SER A 168 -0.97 15.83 2.03
C SER A 168 -1.61 14.52 2.46
N CYS A 169 -0.82 13.46 2.72
CA CYS A 169 -1.33 12.19 3.22
C CYS A 169 -2.25 12.34 4.44
N TRP A 170 -1.93 13.28 5.34
CA TRP A 170 -2.77 13.66 6.47
C TRP A 170 -4.15 14.20 6.06
N ALA A 171 -4.24 14.96 4.97
CA ALA A 171 -5.49 15.50 4.45
C ALA A 171 -6.31 14.38 3.81
N PHE A 172 -5.67 13.53 2.99
CA PHE A 172 -6.31 12.34 2.40
C PHE A 172 -6.81 11.37 3.48
N SER A 173 -6.08 11.21 4.58
CA SER A 173 -6.46 10.30 5.67
C SER A 173 -7.67 10.83 6.42
N ALA A 174 -7.66 12.14 6.72
CA ALA A 174 -8.80 12.82 7.31
C ALA A 174 -10.05 12.78 6.42
N THR A 175 -9.95 13.11 5.13
CA THR A 175 -11.10 13.05 4.22
C THR A 175 -11.66 11.64 4.12
N GLY A 176 -10.83 10.59 4.03
CA GLY A 176 -11.31 9.20 3.99
C GLY A 176 -12.16 8.82 5.22
N VAL A 177 -11.79 9.29 6.42
CA VAL A 177 -12.59 9.10 7.63
C VAL A 177 -13.91 9.88 7.56
N LEU A 178 -13.84 11.15 7.17
CA LEU A 178 -15.02 12.02 7.08
C LEU A 178 -16.02 11.54 6.01
N GLU A 179 -15.53 11.04 4.88
CA GLU A 179 -16.32 10.41 3.82
C GLU A 179 -17.09 9.19 4.34
N GLY A 180 -16.39 8.31 5.09
CA GLY A 180 -17.02 7.15 5.72
C GLY A 180 -18.08 7.53 6.76
N GLN A 181 -17.83 8.55 7.58
CA GLN A 181 -18.82 9.04 8.55
C GLN A 181 -20.00 9.75 7.87
N LEU A 182 -19.76 10.47 6.79
CA LEU A 182 -20.80 11.09 5.97
C LEU A 182 -21.70 10.01 5.36
N PHE A 183 -21.12 8.97 4.78
CA PHE A 183 -21.86 7.83 4.24
C PHE A 183 -22.67 7.14 5.35
N LYS A 184 -22.07 6.88 6.52
CA LYS A 184 -22.77 6.30 7.68
C LYS A 184 -24.03 7.08 8.07
N LYS A 185 -23.94 8.41 8.06
CA LYS A 185 -25.02 9.31 8.51
C LYS A 185 -26.09 9.55 7.45
N THR A 186 -25.72 9.58 6.17
CA THR A 186 -26.59 10.07 5.09
C THR A 186 -26.91 9.03 4.02
N GLY A 187 -26.16 7.93 3.97
CA GLY A 187 -26.18 6.95 2.88
C GLY A 187 -25.57 7.46 1.57
N LYS A 188 -24.99 8.67 1.54
CA LYS A 188 -24.38 9.27 0.36
C LYS A 188 -22.87 9.29 0.49
N LEU A 189 -22.18 8.70 -0.47
CA LEU A 189 -20.73 8.72 -0.55
C LEU A 189 -20.33 9.92 -1.40
N ILE A 190 -19.81 10.97 -0.77
CA ILE A 190 -19.37 12.20 -1.44
C ILE A 190 -17.88 12.33 -1.23
N THR A 191 -17.13 12.51 -2.31
CA THR A 191 -15.68 12.76 -2.27
C THR A 191 -15.41 14.15 -1.70
N LEU A 192 -14.70 14.22 -0.58
CA LEU A 192 -14.36 15.47 0.11
C LEU A 192 -13.04 16.05 -0.40
N SER A 193 -12.89 17.36 -0.26
CA SER A 193 -11.74 18.11 -0.76
C SER A 193 -10.54 18.05 0.19
N GLU A 194 -9.47 17.38 -0.24
CA GLU A 194 -8.18 17.49 0.44
C GLU A 194 -7.58 18.89 0.30
N GLN A 195 -7.83 19.57 -0.83
CA GLN A 195 -7.30 20.91 -1.08
C GLN A 195 -7.84 21.94 -0.11
N ASN A 196 -9.11 21.83 0.28
CA ASN A 196 -9.70 22.66 1.32
C ASN A 196 -8.89 22.53 2.63
N LEU A 197 -8.54 21.31 3.04
CA LEU A 197 -7.72 21.11 4.23
C LEU A 197 -6.33 21.72 4.05
N ILE A 198 -5.66 21.44 2.93
CA ILE A 198 -4.29 21.92 2.63
C ILE A 198 -4.19 23.45 2.69
N ASP A 199 -5.20 24.14 2.16
CA ASP A 199 -5.18 25.59 2.03
C ASP A 199 -5.66 26.31 3.31
N CYS A 200 -6.50 25.66 4.13
CA CYS A 200 -7.26 26.34 5.18
C CYS A 200 -6.90 25.95 6.63
N SER A 201 -6.27 24.81 6.89
CA SER A 201 -6.03 24.33 8.27
C SER A 201 -4.68 24.76 8.87
N ARG A 202 -4.01 25.78 8.30
CA ARG A 202 -2.73 26.27 8.82
C ARG A 202 -2.81 26.79 10.24
N SER A 203 -3.89 27.48 10.59
CA SER A 203 -4.17 27.95 11.96
C SER A 203 -4.28 26.81 12.98
N HIS A 204 -4.53 25.59 12.50
CA HIS A 204 -4.71 24.38 13.31
C HIS A 204 -3.45 23.51 13.34
N GLY A 205 -2.30 24.04 12.92
CA GLY A 205 -1.00 23.36 13.01
C GLY A 205 -0.66 22.46 11.83
N ALA A 206 -1.45 22.48 10.74
CA ALA A 206 -1.06 21.87 9.49
C ALA A 206 -0.14 22.79 8.66
N PHE A 207 0.69 22.22 7.81
CA PHE A 207 1.64 22.94 6.96
C PHE A 207 1.42 22.64 5.48
N GLY A 208 0.16 22.43 5.07
CA GLY A 208 -0.21 22.21 3.67
C GLY A 208 0.54 21.03 3.05
N CYS A 209 1.34 21.32 2.02
CA CYS A 209 2.17 20.32 1.33
C CYS A 209 3.49 20.03 2.04
N ASN A 210 3.75 20.64 3.21
CA ASN A 210 4.91 20.36 4.06
C ASN A 210 4.58 19.41 5.23
N GLY A 211 3.35 18.89 5.27
CA GLY A 211 2.90 17.90 6.24
C GLY A 211 1.85 18.44 7.21
N GLY A 212 1.33 17.55 8.03
CA GLY A 212 0.27 17.81 9.00
C GLY A 212 -0.19 16.48 9.60
N TRP A 213 -1.21 16.54 10.44
CA TRP A 213 -1.83 15.37 11.06
C TRP A 213 -3.33 15.35 10.75
N SER A 214 -3.94 14.18 10.59
CA SER A 214 -5.41 14.08 10.47
C SER A 214 -6.14 14.79 11.63
N LEU A 215 -5.53 14.85 12.81
CA LEU A 215 -6.08 15.58 13.95
C LEU A 215 -6.24 17.08 13.66
N ASN A 216 -5.27 17.71 12.98
CA ASN A 216 -5.36 19.13 12.60
C ASN A 216 -6.52 19.35 11.62
N ALA A 217 -6.74 18.40 10.70
CA ALA A 217 -7.87 18.45 9.78
C ALA A 217 -9.20 18.33 10.53
N PHE A 218 -9.35 17.36 11.44
CA PHE A 218 -10.58 17.18 12.19
C PHE A 218 -10.90 18.38 13.08
N GLU A 219 -9.89 18.97 13.72
CA GLU A 219 -10.03 20.20 14.50
C GLU A 219 -10.46 21.38 13.62
N TYR A 220 -9.82 21.56 12.46
CA TYR A 220 -10.23 22.56 11.47
C TYR A 220 -11.70 22.37 11.06
N VAL A 221 -12.12 21.18 10.63
CA VAL A 221 -13.50 20.96 10.15
C VAL A 221 -14.53 21.16 11.27
N TYR A 222 -14.17 20.80 12.52
CA TYR A 222 -14.99 21.05 13.70
C TYR A 222 -15.18 22.55 13.95
N GLU A 223 -14.11 23.34 13.98
CA GLU A 223 -14.17 24.78 14.28
C GLU A 223 -14.68 25.61 13.10
N ASN A 224 -14.29 25.26 11.87
CA ASN A 224 -14.70 25.91 10.64
C ASN A 224 -16.19 25.67 10.32
N GLY A 225 -16.82 24.70 10.97
CA GLY A 225 -18.22 24.34 10.74
C GLY A 225 -18.45 23.58 9.43
N GLY A 226 -17.39 23.10 8.78
CA GLY A 226 -17.52 22.17 7.66
C GLY A 226 -16.34 22.13 6.69
N ILE A 227 -16.53 21.36 5.62
CA ILE A 227 -15.56 21.10 4.55
C ILE A 227 -16.31 20.95 3.22
N GLU A 228 -15.66 21.37 2.13
CA GLU A 228 -16.17 21.26 0.76
C GLU A 228 -15.96 19.87 0.12
N ALA A 229 -16.67 19.64 -0.99
CA ALA A 229 -16.46 18.48 -1.86
C ALA A 229 -15.27 18.71 -2.78
N GLU A 230 -14.67 17.61 -3.24
CA GLU A 230 -13.64 17.64 -4.29
C GLU A 230 -14.15 18.34 -5.57
N SER A 231 -15.45 18.23 -5.86
CA SER A 231 -16.06 18.85 -7.04
C SER A 231 -16.13 20.39 -6.98
N THR A 232 -16.16 20.98 -5.79
CA THR A 232 -16.24 22.45 -5.60
C THR A 232 -14.89 23.05 -5.24
N TYR A 233 -14.01 22.26 -4.62
CA TYR A 233 -12.65 22.64 -4.28
C TYR A 233 -11.65 21.55 -4.70
N ALA A 234 -11.31 21.52 -5.99
CA ALA A 234 -10.50 20.44 -6.57
C ALA A 234 -9.04 20.40 -6.09
N TYR A 235 -8.50 19.18 -5.99
CA TYR A 235 -7.12 18.88 -5.65
C TYR A 235 -6.13 19.34 -6.72
N THR A 236 -5.07 20.02 -6.28
CA THR A 236 -4.05 20.58 -7.19
C THR A 236 -2.63 20.14 -6.87
N ALA A 237 -2.44 19.29 -5.86
CA ALA A 237 -1.13 18.79 -5.40
C ALA A 237 -0.11 19.90 -5.12
N LYS A 238 -0.59 21.07 -4.69
CA LYS A 238 0.23 22.23 -4.31
C LYS A 238 -0.55 23.09 -3.32
N GLU A 239 0.15 23.94 -2.60
CA GLU A 239 -0.49 24.91 -1.72
C GLU A 239 -1.15 26.02 -2.55
N GLY A 240 -2.40 26.30 -2.25
CA GLY A 240 -3.10 27.46 -2.76
C GLY A 240 -2.46 28.75 -2.24
N LYS A 241 -2.63 29.84 -2.99
CA LYS A 241 -2.19 31.18 -2.55
C LYS A 241 -2.95 31.66 -1.31
N SER A 242 -4.18 31.16 -1.12
CA SER A 242 -5.07 31.48 -0.02
C SER A 242 -6.10 30.36 0.14
N CYS A 243 -6.67 30.22 1.35
CA CYS A 243 -7.88 29.44 1.58
C CYS A 243 -9.04 30.01 0.75
N LYS A 244 -9.76 29.14 0.04
CA LYS A 244 -10.93 29.51 -0.79
C LYS A 244 -12.23 28.88 -0.30
N TYR A 245 -12.25 28.41 0.95
CA TYR A 245 -13.41 27.75 1.52
C TYR A 245 -14.65 28.65 1.40
N ASN A 246 -15.70 28.09 0.81
CA ASN A 246 -17.00 28.72 0.69
C ASN A 246 -18.02 27.97 1.56
N THR A 247 -18.59 28.67 2.55
CA THR A 247 -19.59 28.10 3.45
C THR A 247 -20.84 27.61 2.72
N SER A 248 -21.19 28.18 1.57
CA SER A 248 -22.34 27.71 0.77
C SER A 248 -22.10 26.38 0.07
N GLU A 249 -20.83 25.98 -0.13
CA GLU A 249 -20.43 24.73 -0.77
C GLU A 249 -20.07 23.64 0.24
N SER A 250 -20.22 23.93 1.54
CA SER A 250 -19.94 23.00 2.62
C SER A 250 -20.85 21.78 2.58
N VAL A 251 -20.26 20.59 2.67
CA VAL A 251 -20.97 19.31 2.45
C VAL A 251 -21.18 18.56 3.77
N VAL A 252 -20.22 18.67 4.68
CA VAL A 252 -20.26 17.98 5.97
C VAL A 252 -19.55 18.79 7.04
N SER A 253 -20.07 18.73 8.26
CA SER A 253 -19.44 19.27 9.46
C SER A 253 -19.17 18.16 10.48
N VAL A 254 -18.18 18.39 11.33
CA VAL A 254 -17.80 17.48 12.41
C VAL A 254 -18.33 18.03 13.72
N SER A 255 -19.06 17.20 14.48
CA SER A 255 -19.53 17.57 15.82
C SER A 255 -18.57 17.14 16.93
N SER A 256 -17.67 16.20 16.65
CA SER A 256 -16.62 15.75 17.57
C SER A 256 -15.64 14.83 16.85
N TYR A 257 -14.40 14.79 17.34
CA TYR A 257 -13.38 13.82 16.97
C TYR A 257 -12.72 13.27 18.23
N LYS A 258 -12.17 12.06 18.16
CA LYS A 258 -11.53 11.37 19.28
C LYS A 258 -10.27 10.65 18.82
N THR A 259 -9.37 10.43 19.76
CA THR A 259 -8.17 9.61 19.57
C THR A 259 -8.38 8.26 20.27
N LEU A 260 -7.67 7.26 19.76
CA LEU A 260 -7.54 5.96 20.42
C LEU A 260 -6.26 5.95 21.26
N PRO A 261 -6.19 5.12 22.32
CA PRO A 261 -4.97 4.93 23.08
C PRO A 261 -3.82 4.49 22.15
N TYR A 262 -2.64 5.08 22.35
CA TYR A 262 -1.46 4.78 21.54
C TYR A 262 -1.08 3.30 21.65
N GLY A 263 -0.90 2.62 20.51
CA GLY A 263 -0.47 1.22 20.45
C GLY A 263 -1.52 0.19 20.88
N ASP A 264 -2.78 0.60 21.12
CA ASP A 264 -3.86 -0.30 21.51
C ASP A 264 -4.61 -0.83 20.26
N GLU A 265 -4.11 -1.93 19.70
CA GLU A 265 -4.71 -2.60 18.54
C GLU A 265 -6.12 -3.16 18.85
N GLU A 266 -6.44 -3.46 20.11
CA GLU A 266 -7.77 -3.93 20.51
C GLU A 266 -8.78 -2.76 20.50
N ALA A 267 -8.37 -1.57 20.93
CA ALA A 267 -9.17 -0.36 20.77
C ALA A 267 -9.35 0.00 19.30
N LEU A 268 -8.32 -0.13 18.46
CA LEU A 268 -8.42 0.10 17.02
C LEU A 268 -9.36 -0.91 16.35
N THR A 269 -9.22 -2.19 16.65
CA THR A 269 -10.10 -3.27 16.18
C THR A 269 -11.57 -2.95 16.45
N ARG A 270 -11.89 -2.52 17.68
CA ARG A 270 -13.26 -2.14 18.05
C ARG A 270 -13.74 -0.89 17.33
N ALA A 271 -12.89 0.13 17.25
CA ALA A 271 -13.23 1.37 16.56
C ALA A 271 -13.54 1.10 15.08
N VAL A 272 -12.72 0.31 14.39
CA VAL A 272 -12.96 -0.08 13.00
C VAL A 272 -14.28 -0.85 12.87
N ALA A 273 -14.58 -1.77 13.78
CA ALA A 273 -15.79 -2.57 13.71
C ALA A 273 -17.08 -1.77 13.94
N GLU A 274 -17.07 -0.82 14.87
CA GLU A 274 -18.29 -0.15 15.33
C GLU A 274 -18.48 1.24 14.71
N ILE A 275 -17.38 1.94 14.45
CA ILE A 275 -17.42 3.35 14.03
C ILE A 275 -17.37 3.46 12.51
N GLY A 276 -16.43 2.78 11.85
CA GLY A 276 -16.18 2.96 10.42
C GLY A 276 -14.68 2.97 10.09
N PRO A 277 -14.29 3.54 8.94
CA PRO A 277 -12.91 3.86 8.64
C PRO A 277 -12.28 4.76 9.73
N ILE A 278 -11.02 4.47 10.09
CA ILE A 278 -10.24 5.18 11.13
C ILE A 278 -8.92 5.63 10.51
N ALA A 279 -8.52 6.88 10.77
CA ALA A 279 -7.21 7.41 10.37
C ALA A 279 -6.12 6.81 11.25
N VAL A 280 -5.04 6.33 10.64
CA VAL A 280 -3.92 5.68 11.32
C VAL A 280 -2.60 6.16 10.75
N VAL A 281 -1.60 6.27 11.62
CA VAL A 281 -0.23 6.61 11.22
C VAL A 281 0.65 5.38 11.35
N ILE A 282 1.41 5.03 10.31
CA ILE A 282 2.35 3.91 10.26
C ILE A 282 3.77 4.35 9.94
N ASP A 283 4.76 3.47 10.11
CA ASP A 283 6.07 3.64 9.47
C ASP A 283 5.98 3.29 7.99
N ALA A 284 6.07 4.27 7.10
CA ALA A 284 6.22 4.01 5.66
C ALA A 284 7.70 3.97 5.22
N GLY A 285 8.65 4.19 6.13
CA GLY A 285 10.09 4.31 5.85
C GLY A 285 10.79 2.97 5.62
N LEU A 286 10.13 1.85 5.93
CA LEU A 286 10.71 0.53 5.65
C LEU A 286 10.92 0.34 4.16
N GLU A 287 12.08 -0.23 3.80
CA GLU A 287 12.44 -0.49 2.40
C GLU A 287 11.43 -1.42 1.71
N SER A 288 10.73 -2.26 2.48
CA SER A 288 9.69 -3.15 1.97
C SER A 288 8.49 -2.41 1.37
N TRP A 289 8.10 -1.27 1.95
CA TRP A 289 6.94 -0.50 1.50
C TRP A 289 7.08 0.01 0.07
N GLN A 290 8.32 0.29 -0.38
CA GLN A 290 8.56 0.74 -1.74
C GLN A 290 8.09 -0.27 -2.78
N PHE A 291 8.15 -1.58 -2.49
CA PHE A 291 7.86 -2.65 -3.45
C PHE A 291 6.80 -3.65 -2.98
N TYR A 292 6.17 -3.42 -1.83
CA TYR A 292 5.08 -4.25 -1.33
C TYR A 292 4.01 -4.46 -2.40
N SER A 293 3.50 -5.69 -2.49
CA SER A 293 2.47 -6.06 -3.47
C SER A 293 1.30 -6.82 -2.86
N SER A 294 1.56 -7.78 -1.96
CA SER A 294 0.51 -8.64 -1.40
C SER A 294 1.02 -9.39 -0.18
N GLY A 295 0.11 -9.91 0.65
CA GLY A 295 0.46 -10.63 1.88
C GLY A 295 0.45 -9.72 3.11
N GLU A 296 0.83 -10.24 4.26
CA GLU A 296 0.82 -9.49 5.52
C GLU A 296 2.25 -9.01 5.81
N ASP A 297 2.49 -7.69 5.78
CA ASP A 297 3.77 -7.14 6.23
C ASP A 297 3.68 -6.89 7.75
N SER A 298 4.38 -7.72 8.54
CA SER A 298 4.37 -7.63 10.00
C SER A 298 5.53 -6.79 10.56
N THR A 299 6.26 -6.05 9.73
CA THR A 299 7.53 -5.42 10.12
C THR A 299 7.42 -3.97 10.60
N SER A 300 6.22 -3.37 10.64
CA SER A 300 6.03 -1.94 10.94
C SER A 300 5.91 -1.61 12.44
N PHE A 301 6.97 -1.07 13.04
CA PHE A 301 6.95 -0.47 14.40
C PHE A 301 8.01 0.65 14.50
N PRO A 302 7.83 1.85 13.90
CA PRO A 302 7.17 3.03 14.53
C PRO A 302 6.52 4.09 13.58
N ALA A 303 5.43 4.77 14.00
CA ALA A 303 4.63 5.65 13.13
C ALA A 303 5.33 6.94 12.59
N ASN A 304 5.31 7.18 11.27
CA ASN A 304 5.79 8.41 10.60
C ASN A 304 4.93 8.93 9.41
N HIS A 305 3.90 8.21 8.98
CA HIS A 305 3.06 8.55 7.82
C HIS A 305 1.58 8.18 8.02
N ASP A 306 0.67 9.13 7.80
CA ASP A 306 -0.78 8.91 7.92
C ASP A 306 -1.32 8.22 6.65
N ILE A 307 -1.94 7.03 6.75
CA ILE A 307 -2.37 6.29 5.57
C ILE A 307 -3.83 6.61 5.22
N SER A 308 -4.00 7.12 4.02
CA SER A 308 -5.06 6.64 3.12
C SER A 308 -4.59 6.43 1.67
N ASN A 309 -3.28 6.60 1.41
CA ASN A 309 -2.69 6.42 0.09
C ASN A 309 -2.20 4.99 -0.15
N CYS A 310 -3.12 4.12 -0.57
CA CYS A 310 -2.80 2.90 -1.27
C CYS A 310 -2.74 3.22 -2.79
N ASN A 311 -1.56 3.58 -3.31
CA ASN A 311 -1.31 4.10 -4.69
C ASN A 311 -1.52 3.08 -5.84
N ARG A 312 -2.17 1.93 -5.58
CA ARG A 312 -2.61 0.96 -6.60
C ARG A 312 -4.01 0.47 -6.30
N GLN A 313 -4.77 0.18 -7.37
CA GLN A 313 -6.03 -0.56 -7.33
C GLN A 313 -5.91 -1.89 -6.55
N SER A 314 -4.72 -2.53 -6.53
CA SER A 314 -4.46 -3.78 -5.80
C SER A 314 -4.20 -3.59 -4.30
N ASP A 315 -3.59 -2.48 -3.90
CA ASP A 315 -3.19 -2.22 -2.50
C ASP A 315 -4.37 -1.67 -1.71
N PHE A 316 -5.31 -1.02 -2.41
CA PHE A 316 -6.59 -0.56 -1.89
C PHE A 316 -7.43 -1.67 -1.24
N ASN A 317 -7.18 -2.94 -1.61
CA ASN A 317 -7.86 -4.08 -1.02
C ASN A 317 -7.54 -4.36 0.45
N ARG A 318 -6.48 -3.75 1.00
CA ARG A 318 -5.99 -4.08 2.35
C ARG A 318 -5.95 -2.91 3.33
N CYS A 319 -5.77 -1.66 2.87
CA CYS A 319 -5.84 -0.47 3.73
C CYS A 319 -7.15 -0.39 4.58
N PHE A 320 -8.28 -0.94 4.09
CA PHE A 320 -9.59 -0.88 4.76
C PHE A 320 -10.23 -2.25 5.04
N LYS A 321 -9.48 -3.35 4.87
CA LYS A 321 -9.95 -4.70 5.20
C LYS A 321 -9.24 -5.17 6.45
N TRP A 322 -9.94 -5.15 7.58
CA TRP A 322 -9.40 -5.58 8.87
C TRP A 322 -9.93 -6.98 9.21
N HIS A 323 -9.01 -7.93 9.47
CA HIS A 323 -9.33 -9.22 10.09
C HIS A 323 -9.23 -9.04 11.61
N LEU A 324 -10.34 -9.24 12.31
CA LEU A 324 -10.48 -8.97 13.75
C LEU A 324 -10.33 -10.25 14.58
N GLY A 325 -9.85 -11.34 13.98
CA GLY A 325 -9.50 -12.59 14.63
C GLY A 325 -8.15 -13.08 14.12
N GLY A 326 -7.23 -13.38 15.04
CA GLY A 326 -5.91 -13.91 14.71
C GLY A 326 -6.02 -15.15 13.82
N GLY A 327 -5.45 -15.07 12.62
CA GLY A 327 -5.41 -16.17 11.67
C GLY A 327 -5.64 -15.73 10.24
N SER A 328 -4.52 -15.55 9.52
CA SER A 328 -4.29 -15.87 8.11
C SER A 328 -5.41 -15.63 7.10
N MET A 329 -5.12 -14.88 6.03
CA MET A 329 -5.62 -15.26 4.70
C MET A 329 -4.56 -15.19 3.60
N GLY A 330 -4.38 -16.37 2.97
CA GLY A 330 -3.76 -16.57 1.67
C GLY A 330 -4.54 -15.92 0.52
N PRO A 331 -4.01 -16.02 -0.71
CA PRO A 331 -4.36 -15.14 -1.81
C PRO A 331 -5.68 -15.53 -2.51
N TYR A 332 -6.39 -14.52 -2.99
CA TYR A 332 -7.23 -14.63 -4.19
C TYR A 332 -6.38 -14.24 -5.40
#